data_AF-A0A1C5Y5I0-F1
#
_entry.id   AF-A0A1C5Y5I0-F1
#
_cell.length_a   1.000
_cell.length_b   1.000
_cell.length_c   1.000
_cell.angle_alpha   90.00
_cell.angle_beta   90.00
_cell.angle_gamma   90.00
#
_symmetry.space_group_name_H-M   'P 1'
#
loop_
_entity.id
_entity.type
_entity.pdbx_description
1 polymer ?
#
loop_
_entity_poly.entity_id
_entity_poly.type
_entity_poly.pdbx_seq_one_letter_code
_entity_poly.pdbx_strand_id
1 'polypeptide(L)'
;MNVFLFRRYLLFCVSLFVNALGIAFITKALLGTSPITSVTYVLSMFTPLTIGQWTILLNLLFVVLEPFLMSRQELKSDLRMYLLQIPISFCFGTFIDICMHYVLFWLHPETYVYMIIALLIGCVILAVGIALEVKANAAMMAGEYFVNVITKRFRGEFGYVKLGFDVTLVVLACLLSLIFMSGIYGVREGTVISALVVGPIVHFVSPYYQFLDKWITDSSVREKAAMAQGQHIVITIAREYGSGGHLLGEMLSKELGLKLYDKEFIQLAAQRSGMDEQYIVKNEQSIPSFWLKCILSKNSERPLESSLSSDDVLFVSESKIIQELAAKESCIIVGRCADFVLKDYPKVLKVFCYSDVASAVNRCVEEYGIARENAEAEIKRVNRNRVHHYEYYTGMKWGEPHHYNLMLNTGTIDLKTACQLVKGVYQGLEKA
;
A
#
# COMPACT_ATOMS: atom_id res chain seq x y z
N MET A 1 -17.22 -21.87 -12.71
CA MET A 1 -16.52 -20.58 -12.47
C MET A 1 -17.28 -19.85 -11.39
N ASN A 2 -16.64 -19.47 -10.27
CA ASN A 2 -17.31 -18.80 -9.15
C ASN A 2 -17.94 -17.47 -9.66
N VAL A 3 -19.18 -17.15 -9.29
CA VAL A 3 -19.92 -15.98 -9.82
C VAL A 3 -19.13 -14.68 -9.59
N PHE A 4 -18.43 -14.58 -8.46
CA PHE A 4 -17.55 -13.45 -8.13
C PHE A 4 -16.31 -13.38 -9.03
N LEU A 5 -15.72 -14.53 -9.37
CA LEU A 5 -14.59 -14.58 -10.31
C LEU A 5 -15.02 -14.13 -11.71
N PHE A 6 -16.20 -14.54 -12.17
CA PHE A 6 -16.78 -14.05 -13.42
C PHE A 6 -17.00 -12.53 -13.40
N ARG A 7 -17.57 -11.99 -12.31
CA ARG A 7 -17.76 -10.54 -12.15
C ARG A 7 -16.44 -9.76 -12.15
N ARG A 8 -15.38 -10.31 -11.54
CA ARG A 8 -14.03 -9.71 -11.58
C ARG A 8 -13.47 -9.68 -13.01
N TYR A 9 -13.57 -10.76 -13.77
CA TYR A 9 -13.15 -10.76 -15.16
C TYR A 9 -14.02 -9.85 -16.04
N LEU A 10 -15.33 -9.77 -15.80
CA LEU A 10 -16.22 -8.83 -16.49
C LEU A 10 -15.81 -7.37 -16.21
N LEU A 11 -15.59 -7.02 -14.94
CA LEU A 11 -15.15 -5.69 -14.54
C LEU A 11 -13.78 -5.35 -15.16
N PHE A 12 -12.89 -6.33 -15.22
CA PHE A 12 -11.59 -6.18 -15.89
C PHE A 12 -11.73 -5.94 -17.39
N CYS A 13 -12.60 -6.67 -18.09
CA CYS A 13 -12.85 -6.41 -19.52
C CYS A 13 -13.43 -5.01 -19.74
N VAL A 14 -14.34 -4.55 -18.87
CA VAL A 14 -14.86 -3.18 -18.91
C VAL A 14 -13.75 -2.16 -18.68
N SER A 15 -12.86 -2.39 -17.69
CA SER A 15 -11.76 -1.47 -17.42
C SER A 15 -10.77 -1.39 -18.59
N LEU A 16 -10.49 -2.51 -19.27
CA LEU A 16 -9.66 -2.51 -20.49
C LEU A 16 -10.26 -1.61 -21.58
N PHE A 17 -11.58 -1.66 -21.78
CA PHE A 17 -12.24 -0.79 -22.75
C PHE A 17 -12.16 0.68 -22.35
N VAL A 18 -12.39 1.01 -21.07
CA VAL A 18 -12.28 2.38 -20.55
C VAL A 18 -10.85 2.91 -20.67
N ASN A 19 -9.84 2.08 -20.39
CA ASN A 19 -8.43 2.42 -20.61
C ASN A 19 -8.14 2.72 -22.09
N ALA A 20 -8.60 1.86 -22.99
CA ALA A 20 -8.45 2.06 -24.43
C ALA A 20 -9.11 3.36 -24.91
N LEU A 21 -10.30 3.67 -24.38
CA LEU A 21 -10.99 4.93 -24.65
C LEU A 21 -10.20 6.15 -24.16
N GLY A 22 -9.66 6.08 -22.93
CA GLY A 22 -8.82 7.14 -22.38
C GLY A 22 -7.56 7.39 -23.21
N ILE A 23 -6.86 6.32 -23.61
CA ILE A 23 -5.69 6.39 -24.49
C ILE A 23 -6.05 7.01 -25.85
N ALA A 24 -7.16 6.58 -26.44
CA ALA A 24 -7.62 7.11 -27.72
C ALA A 24 -7.95 8.62 -27.63
N PHE A 25 -8.58 9.05 -26.54
CA PHE A 25 -8.92 10.45 -26.29
C PHE A 25 -7.67 11.33 -26.14
N ILE A 26 -6.69 10.87 -25.34
CA ILE A 26 -5.40 11.54 -25.17
C ILE A 26 -4.69 11.66 -26.52
N THR A 27 -4.64 10.58 -27.30
CA THR A 27 -3.95 10.56 -28.60
C THR A 27 -4.62 11.48 -29.62
N LYS A 28 -5.96 11.50 -29.67
CA LYS A 28 -6.74 12.41 -30.53
C LYS A 28 -6.63 13.88 -30.12
N ALA A 29 -6.12 14.18 -28.92
CA ALA A 29 -5.86 15.55 -28.49
C ALA A 29 -4.64 16.18 -29.20
N LEU A 30 -3.80 15.40 -29.90
CA LEU A 30 -2.64 15.87 -30.68
C LEU A 30 -1.53 16.58 -29.88
N LEU A 31 -1.62 16.58 -28.55
CA LEU A 31 -0.61 17.09 -27.62
C LEU A 31 0.33 16.01 -27.09
N GLY A 32 0.25 14.78 -27.62
CA GLY A 32 1.04 13.64 -27.19
C GLY A 32 0.18 12.47 -26.71
N THR A 33 0.82 11.46 -26.13
CA THR A 33 0.18 10.24 -25.63
C THR A 33 0.72 9.84 -24.25
N SER A 34 0.20 8.76 -23.64
CA SER A 34 0.80 8.19 -22.44
C SER A 34 2.22 7.65 -22.72
N PRO A 35 3.10 7.52 -21.70
CA PRO A 35 4.47 7.05 -21.89
C PRO A 35 4.58 5.71 -22.63
N ILE A 36 3.74 4.73 -22.28
CA ILE A 36 3.76 3.40 -22.94
C ILE A 36 3.24 3.48 -24.39
N THR A 37 2.19 4.26 -24.64
CA THR A 37 1.60 4.40 -25.97
C THR A 37 2.41 5.33 -26.88
N SER A 38 3.38 6.07 -26.36
CA SER A 38 4.21 6.98 -27.16
C SER A 38 5.00 6.24 -28.26
N VAL A 39 5.61 5.11 -27.91
CA VAL A 39 6.33 4.27 -28.88
C VAL A 39 5.39 3.69 -29.94
N THR A 40 4.25 3.15 -29.55
CA THR A 40 3.30 2.53 -30.50
C THR A 40 2.63 3.55 -31.40
N TYR A 41 2.39 4.76 -30.89
CA TYR A 41 1.86 5.86 -31.69
C TYR A 41 2.87 6.35 -32.73
N VAL A 42 4.12 6.60 -32.35
CA VAL A 42 5.17 7.00 -33.29
C VAL A 42 5.39 5.95 -34.36
N LEU A 43 5.46 4.66 -33.99
CA LEU A 43 5.57 3.56 -34.95
C LEU A 43 4.41 3.54 -35.95
N SER A 44 3.18 3.81 -35.50
CA SER A 44 2.00 3.85 -36.39
C SER A 44 2.01 5.00 -37.40
N MET A 45 2.83 6.04 -37.21
CA MET A 45 2.87 7.19 -38.13
C MET A 45 3.67 6.91 -39.41
N PHE A 46 4.65 6.02 -39.36
CA PHE A 46 5.53 5.74 -40.51
C PHE A 46 5.44 4.28 -41.00
N THR A 47 4.57 3.46 -40.40
CA THR A 47 4.34 2.07 -40.78
C THR A 47 2.85 1.85 -41.09
N PRO A 48 2.47 0.81 -41.85
CA PRO A 48 1.07 0.58 -42.21
C PRO A 48 0.21 0.01 -41.06
N LEU A 49 0.81 -0.26 -39.90
CA LEU A 49 0.13 -0.86 -38.76
C LEU A 49 -0.50 0.21 -37.86
N THR A 50 -1.68 -0.10 -37.32
CA THR A 50 -2.41 0.79 -36.41
C THR A 50 -1.76 0.87 -35.02
N ILE A 51 -2.18 1.85 -34.21
CA ILE A 51 -1.75 1.98 -32.81
C ILE A 51 -2.11 0.72 -32.01
N GLY A 52 -3.31 0.16 -32.22
CA GLY A 52 -3.75 -1.06 -31.56
C GLY A 52 -2.90 -2.26 -31.93
N GLN A 53 -2.57 -2.43 -33.21
CA GLN A 53 -1.69 -3.49 -33.69
C GLN A 53 -0.28 -3.38 -33.10
N TRP A 54 0.32 -2.18 -33.09
CA TRP A 54 1.61 -1.96 -32.44
C TRP A 54 1.56 -2.17 -30.93
N THR A 55 0.44 -1.87 -30.27
CA THR A 55 0.23 -2.14 -28.85
C THR A 55 0.20 -3.65 -28.57
N ILE A 56 -0.42 -4.44 -29.44
CA ILE A 56 -0.38 -5.91 -29.34
C ILE A 56 1.07 -6.39 -29.48
N LEU A 57 1.77 -5.94 -30.51
CA LEU A 57 3.16 -6.37 -30.77
C LEU A 57 4.10 -6.00 -29.62
N LEU A 58 3.99 -4.77 -29.09
CA LEU A 58 4.82 -4.31 -27.97
C LEU A 58 4.52 -5.11 -26.69
N ASN A 59 3.25 -5.38 -26.39
CA ASN A 59 2.88 -6.19 -25.24
C ASN A 59 3.35 -7.64 -25.38
N LEU A 60 3.25 -8.24 -26.58
CA LEU A 60 3.78 -9.58 -26.84
C LEU A 60 5.31 -9.61 -26.74
N LEU A 61 5.99 -8.53 -27.15
CA LEU A 61 7.43 -8.39 -26.95
C LEU A 61 7.78 -8.42 -25.45
N PHE A 62 7.04 -7.69 -24.60
CA PHE A 62 7.23 -7.75 -23.16
C PHE A 62 7.05 -9.18 -22.62
N VAL A 63 5.96 -9.85 -22.99
CA VAL A 63 5.71 -11.26 -22.62
C VAL A 63 6.87 -12.17 -23.02
N VAL A 64 7.46 -11.98 -24.21
CA VAL A 64 8.61 -12.78 -24.67
C VAL A 64 9.90 -12.46 -23.90
N LEU A 65 10.07 -11.22 -23.41
CA LEU A 65 11.25 -10.81 -22.65
C LEU A 65 11.18 -11.23 -21.18
N GLU A 66 10.00 -11.41 -20.60
CA GLU A 66 9.81 -11.80 -19.19
C GLU A 66 10.56 -13.07 -18.77
N PRO A 67 10.51 -14.20 -19.51
CA PRO A 67 11.21 -15.43 -19.12
C PRO A 67 12.73 -15.30 -19.04
N PHE A 68 13.33 -14.32 -19.71
CA PHE A 68 14.77 -14.04 -19.60
C PHE A 68 15.15 -13.36 -18.28
N LEU A 69 14.19 -12.70 -17.63
CA LEU A 69 14.37 -11.99 -16.37
C LEU A 69 13.86 -12.78 -15.16
N MET A 70 12.98 -13.77 -15.38
CA MET A 70 12.39 -14.61 -14.34
C MET A 70 13.15 -15.92 -14.10
N SER A 71 13.09 -16.44 -12.87
CA SER A 71 13.53 -17.80 -12.55
C SER A 71 12.47 -18.84 -12.95
N ARG A 72 12.90 -20.10 -13.14
CA ARG A 72 11.99 -21.22 -13.49
C ARG A 72 10.92 -21.51 -12.43
N GLN A 73 11.16 -21.14 -11.16
CA GLN A 73 10.19 -21.33 -10.08
C GLN A 73 9.13 -20.23 -10.09
N GLU A 74 9.52 -18.97 -10.28
CA GLU A 74 8.59 -17.84 -10.40
C GLU A 74 7.67 -17.96 -11.63
N LEU A 75 8.21 -18.43 -12.76
CA LEU A 75 7.38 -18.64 -13.95
C LEU A 75 6.32 -19.73 -13.71
N LYS A 76 6.61 -20.74 -12.88
CA LYS A 76 5.65 -21.79 -12.53
C LYS A 76 4.58 -21.27 -11.56
N SER A 77 4.93 -20.43 -10.60
CA SER A 77 3.94 -19.84 -9.67
C SER A 77 3.01 -18.87 -10.38
N ASP A 78 3.55 -18.07 -11.30
CA ASP A 78 2.82 -16.96 -11.94
C ASP A 78 2.30 -17.32 -13.34
N LEU A 79 2.40 -18.60 -13.75
CA LEU A 79 2.09 -19.09 -15.10
C LEU A 79 0.71 -18.66 -15.60
N ARG A 80 -0.29 -18.64 -14.71
CA ARG A 80 -1.65 -18.23 -15.07
C ARG A 80 -1.71 -16.74 -15.43
N MET A 81 -1.02 -15.88 -14.68
CA MET A 81 -0.97 -14.45 -14.96
C MET A 81 -0.19 -14.18 -16.25
N TYR A 82 0.95 -14.85 -16.42
CA TYR A 82 1.76 -14.81 -17.64
C TYR A 82 0.94 -15.16 -18.90
N LEU A 83 0.22 -16.30 -18.89
CA LEU A 83 -0.57 -16.74 -20.04
C LEU A 83 -1.77 -15.84 -20.33
N LEU A 84 -2.37 -15.21 -19.31
CA LEU A 84 -3.51 -14.30 -19.49
C LEU A 84 -3.11 -13.00 -20.20
N GLN A 85 -1.85 -12.57 -20.15
CA GLN A 85 -1.40 -11.36 -20.82
C GLN A 85 -1.61 -11.41 -22.34
N ILE A 86 -1.46 -12.58 -22.95
CA ILE A 86 -1.60 -12.77 -24.40
C ILE A 86 -3.02 -12.40 -24.87
N PRO A 87 -4.10 -13.08 -24.44
CA PRO A 87 -5.46 -12.74 -24.88
C PRO A 87 -5.88 -11.32 -24.46
N ILE A 88 -5.39 -10.85 -23.30
CA ILE A 88 -5.64 -9.46 -22.85
C ILE A 88 -5.02 -8.46 -23.81
N SER A 89 -3.80 -8.71 -24.30
CA SER A 89 -3.11 -7.81 -25.23
C SER A 89 -3.87 -7.69 -26.55
N PHE A 90 -4.35 -8.81 -27.12
CA PHE A 90 -5.20 -8.79 -28.32
C PHE A 90 -6.50 -8.03 -28.10
N CYS A 91 -7.17 -8.27 -26.97
CA CYS A 91 -8.41 -7.57 -26.62
C CYS A 91 -8.18 -6.06 -26.48
N PHE A 92 -7.15 -5.67 -25.73
CA PHE A 92 -6.80 -4.28 -25.46
C PHE A 92 -6.42 -3.51 -26.73
N GLY A 93 -5.55 -4.07 -27.57
CA GLY A 93 -5.17 -3.44 -28.84
C GLY A 93 -6.36 -3.26 -29.78
N THR A 94 -7.24 -4.27 -29.86
CA THR A 94 -8.48 -4.17 -30.66
C THR A 94 -9.40 -3.07 -30.12
N PHE A 95 -9.53 -2.94 -28.80
CA PHE A 95 -10.31 -1.86 -28.19
C PHE A 95 -9.73 -0.47 -28.47
N ILE A 96 -8.40 -0.33 -28.51
CA ILE A 96 -7.76 0.95 -28.89
C ILE A 96 -8.16 1.33 -30.31
N ASP A 97 -8.05 0.41 -31.27
CA ASP A 97 -8.41 0.70 -32.67
C ASP A 97 -9.90 1.01 -32.83
N ILE A 98 -10.76 0.28 -32.11
CA ILE A 98 -12.20 0.55 -32.07
C ILE A 98 -12.46 1.97 -31.55
N CYS A 99 -11.82 2.35 -30.45
CA CYS A 99 -12.01 3.68 -29.86
C CYS A 99 -11.49 4.78 -30.79
N MET A 100 -10.33 4.57 -31.42
CA MET A 100 -9.70 5.53 -32.33
C MET A 100 -10.49 5.79 -33.62
N HIS A 101 -11.08 4.74 -34.21
CA HIS A 101 -11.74 4.83 -35.51
C HIS A 101 -13.26 4.96 -35.43
N TYR A 102 -13.92 4.28 -34.48
CA TYR A 102 -15.39 4.20 -34.45
C TYR A 102 -16.02 4.99 -33.31
N VAL A 103 -15.35 5.13 -32.16
CA VAL A 103 -15.93 5.87 -31.01
C VAL A 103 -15.61 7.36 -31.08
N LEU A 104 -14.37 7.70 -31.41
CA LEU A 104 -13.84 9.07 -31.42
C LEU A 104 -13.61 9.61 -32.84
N PHE A 105 -14.39 9.16 -33.81
CA PHE A 105 -14.34 9.67 -35.18
C PHE A 105 -14.72 11.16 -35.28
N TRP A 106 -15.46 11.67 -34.30
CA TRP A 106 -15.95 13.06 -34.25
C TRP A 106 -14.98 13.99 -33.51
N LEU A 107 -13.98 13.46 -32.81
CA LEU A 107 -13.08 14.24 -31.97
C LEU A 107 -11.88 14.74 -32.81
N HIS A 108 -12.01 15.96 -33.32
CA HIS A 108 -10.97 16.66 -34.07
C HIS A 108 -10.77 18.07 -33.48
N PRO A 109 -9.95 18.21 -32.42
CA PRO A 109 -9.72 19.50 -31.79
C PRO A 109 -8.85 20.40 -32.69
N GLU A 110 -9.42 21.49 -33.21
CA GLU A 110 -8.70 22.43 -34.07
C GLU A 110 -7.95 23.52 -33.28
N THR A 111 -8.47 23.93 -32.12
CA THR A 111 -7.87 24.96 -31.26
C THR A 111 -7.08 24.35 -30.11
N TYR A 112 -5.96 24.96 -29.75
CA TYR A 112 -5.11 24.52 -28.65
C TYR A 112 -5.85 24.34 -27.31
N VAL A 113 -6.81 25.21 -27.00
CA VAL A 113 -7.65 25.09 -25.79
C VAL A 113 -8.49 23.80 -25.82
N TYR A 114 -9.10 23.48 -26.96
CA TYR A 114 -9.84 22.22 -27.13
C TYR A 114 -8.93 20.99 -27.05
N MET A 115 -7.69 21.10 -27.53
CA MET A 115 -6.69 20.04 -27.37
C MET A 115 -6.36 19.78 -25.89
N ILE A 116 -6.16 20.83 -25.08
CA ILE A 116 -5.93 20.66 -23.63
C ILE A 116 -7.15 20.08 -22.92
N ILE A 117 -8.35 20.59 -23.20
CA ILE A 117 -9.59 20.06 -22.62
C ILE A 117 -9.73 18.58 -22.96
N ALA A 118 -9.46 18.23 -24.22
CA ALA A 118 -9.54 16.85 -24.66
C ALA A 118 -8.53 15.96 -23.93
N LEU A 119 -7.28 16.40 -23.83
CA LEU A 119 -6.24 15.71 -23.07
C LEU A 119 -6.67 15.46 -21.61
N LEU A 120 -7.22 16.47 -20.94
CA LEU A 120 -7.65 16.35 -19.53
C LEU A 120 -8.82 15.38 -19.37
N ILE A 121 -9.82 15.43 -20.26
CA ILE A 121 -10.93 14.45 -20.27
C ILE A 121 -10.37 13.04 -20.46
N GLY A 122 -9.45 12.87 -21.41
CA GLY A 122 -8.77 11.59 -21.64
C GLY A 122 -8.00 11.09 -20.42
N CYS A 123 -7.30 11.97 -19.70
CA CYS A 123 -6.60 11.63 -18.45
C CYS A 123 -7.56 11.16 -17.36
N VAL A 124 -8.73 11.80 -17.21
CA VAL A 124 -9.75 11.38 -16.25
C VAL A 124 -10.32 10.00 -16.62
N ILE A 125 -10.68 9.79 -17.88
CA ILE A 125 -11.21 8.50 -18.37
C ILE A 125 -10.17 7.40 -18.15
N LEU A 126 -8.91 7.65 -18.52
CA LEU A 126 -7.81 6.71 -18.33
C LEU A 126 -7.59 6.39 -16.84
N ALA A 127 -7.60 7.39 -15.97
CA ALA A 127 -7.46 7.20 -14.53
C ALA A 127 -8.61 6.36 -13.94
N VAL A 128 -9.85 6.59 -14.37
CA VAL A 128 -11.00 5.76 -13.97
C VAL A 128 -10.80 4.31 -14.45
N GLY A 129 -10.36 4.12 -15.69
CA GLY A 129 -10.06 2.80 -16.24
C GLY A 129 -9.02 2.04 -15.43
N ILE A 130 -7.87 2.68 -15.14
CA ILE A 130 -6.79 2.09 -14.32
C ILE A 130 -7.32 1.76 -12.92
N ALA A 131 -8.11 2.64 -12.32
CA ALA A 131 -8.64 2.41 -10.98
C ALA A 131 -9.60 1.20 -10.93
N LEU A 132 -10.44 1.02 -11.96
CA LEU A 132 -11.32 -0.14 -12.11
C LEU A 132 -10.54 -1.43 -12.42
N GLU A 133 -9.49 -1.33 -13.22
CA GLU A 133 -8.60 -2.45 -13.54
C GLU A 133 -7.93 -3.00 -12.28
N VAL A 134 -7.31 -2.12 -11.50
CA VAL A 134 -6.68 -2.46 -10.21
C VAL A 134 -7.72 -3.01 -9.24
N LYS A 135 -8.97 -2.52 -9.29
CA LYS A 135 -10.07 -3.03 -8.45
C LYS A 135 -10.51 -4.43 -8.84
N ALA A 136 -10.56 -4.75 -10.12
CA ALA A 136 -10.94 -6.07 -10.62
C ALA A 136 -9.93 -7.15 -10.19
N ASN A 137 -8.64 -6.79 -10.13
CA ASN A 137 -7.54 -7.66 -9.70
C ASN A 137 -7.60 -9.04 -10.38
N ALA A 138 -7.93 -9.08 -11.67
CA ALA A 138 -8.17 -10.32 -12.40
C ALA A 138 -6.92 -10.80 -13.16
N ALA A 139 -6.14 -9.85 -13.67
CA ALA A 139 -4.86 -10.04 -14.35
C ALA A 139 -4.08 -8.71 -14.30
N MET A 140 -2.80 -8.75 -14.68
CA MET A 140 -1.98 -7.56 -14.90
C MET A 140 -1.75 -7.36 -16.39
N MET A 141 -1.70 -6.10 -16.83
CA MET A 141 -1.30 -5.74 -18.19
C MET A 141 0.18 -6.02 -18.43
N ALA A 142 0.54 -6.36 -19.67
CA ALA A 142 1.90 -6.80 -20.00
C ALA A 142 2.98 -5.76 -19.66
N GLY A 143 2.75 -4.48 -19.96
CA GLY A 143 3.67 -3.41 -19.59
C GLY A 143 3.88 -3.31 -18.07
N GLU A 144 2.83 -3.44 -17.27
CA GLU A 144 2.94 -3.37 -15.80
C GLU A 144 3.58 -4.63 -15.21
N TYR A 145 3.27 -5.79 -15.78
CA TYR A 145 3.86 -7.05 -15.35
C TYR A 145 5.35 -7.12 -15.70
N PHE A 146 5.76 -6.62 -16.86
CA PHE A 146 7.17 -6.52 -17.24
C PHE A 146 7.97 -5.62 -16.28
N VAL A 147 7.41 -4.47 -15.91
CA VAL A 147 7.98 -3.60 -14.87
C VAL A 147 8.10 -4.34 -13.53
N ASN A 148 7.07 -5.10 -13.13
CA ASN A 148 7.10 -5.92 -11.92
C ASN A 148 8.21 -6.99 -11.98
N VAL A 149 8.42 -7.63 -13.12
CA VAL A 149 9.49 -8.61 -13.32
C VAL A 149 10.88 -7.96 -13.22
N ILE A 150 11.09 -6.79 -13.84
CA ILE A 150 12.34 -6.02 -13.71
C ILE A 150 12.57 -5.64 -12.24
N THR A 151 11.51 -5.18 -11.56
CA THR A 151 11.56 -4.78 -10.15
C THR A 151 12.03 -5.94 -9.27
N LYS A 152 11.42 -7.13 -9.43
CA LYS A 152 11.83 -8.36 -8.71
C LYS A 152 13.27 -8.76 -9.02
N ARG A 153 13.69 -8.68 -10.29
CA ARG A 153 15.03 -9.09 -10.75
C ARG A 153 16.14 -8.19 -10.23
N PHE A 154 15.95 -6.88 -10.30
CA PHE A 154 16.94 -5.88 -9.90
C PHE A 154 16.78 -5.39 -8.46
N ARG A 155 15.76 -5.89 -7.74
CA ARG A 155 15.39 -5.45 -6.39
C ARG A 155 15.24 -3.93 -6.28
N GLY A 156 14.69 -3.31 -7.34
CA GLY A 156 14.35 -1.89 -7.34
C GLY A 156 12.99 -1.64 -6.70
N GLU A 157 12.60 -0.38 -6.50
CA GLU A 157 11.22 -0.05 -6.10
C GLU A 157 10.31 0.02 -7.34
N PHE A 158 9.11 -0.58 -7.30
CA PHE A 158 8.22 -0.60 -8.47
C PHE A 158 7.94 0.79 -9.04
N GLY A 159 7.75 1.80 -8.20
CA GLY A 159 7.50 3.19 -8.64
C GLY A 159 8.66 3.78 -9.45
N TYR A 160 9.90 3.65 -8.97
CA TYR A 160 11.08 4.16 -9.67
C TYR A 160 11.42 3.34 -10.92
N VAL A 161 11.25 2.01 -10.86
CA VAL A 161 11.44 1.15 -12.03
C VAL A 161 10.40 1.46 -13.10
N LYS A 162 9.14 1.71 -12.70
CA LYS A 162 8.06 2.15 -13.60
C LYS A 162 8.38 3.50 -14.23
N LEU A 163 8.78 4.48 -13.43
CA LEU A 163 9.17 5.80 -13.93
C LEU A 163 10.35 5.69 -14.90
N GLY A 164 11.39 4.92 -14.54
CA GLY A 164 12.54 4.68 -15.41
C GLY A 164 12.14 4.02 -16.73
N PHE A 165 11.29 3.00 -16.66
CA PHE A 165 10.73 2.32 -17.82
C PHE A 165 9.91 3.28 -18.71
N ASP A 166 9.01 4.06 -18.13
CA ASP A 166 8.21 5.06 -18.85
C ASP A 166 9.10 6.12 -19.54
N VAL A 167 10.14 6.59 -18.85
CA VAL A 167 11.14 7.49 -19.42
C VAL A 167 11.88 6.83 -20.59
N THR A 168 12.28 5.55 -20.46
CA THR A 168 12.95 4.85 -21.57
C THR A 168 12.07 4.70 -22.80
N LEU A 169 10.76 4.45 -22.64
CA LEU A 169 9.81 4.38 -23.75
C LEU A 169 9.63 5.75 -24.41
N VAL A 170 9.48 6.82 -23.63
CA VAL A 170 9.37 8.18 -24.17
C VAL A 170 10.63 8.59 -24.95
N VAL A 171 11.81 8.29 -24.40
CA VAL A 171 13.10 8.55 -25.09
C VAL A 171 13.18 7.74 -26.38
N LEU A 172 12.79 6.46 -26.35
CA LEU A 172 12.76 5.61 -27.54
C LEU A 172 11.80 6.15 -28.60
N ALA A 173 10.61 6.62 -28.22
CA ALA A 173 9.66 7.23 -29.12
C ALA A 173 10.22 8.50 -29.77
N CYS A 174 10.89 9.37 -29.01
CA CYS A 174 11.58 10.54 -29.55
C CYS A 174 12.69 10.16 -30.55
N LEU A 175 13.51 9.15 -30.22
CA LEU A 175 14.57 8.68 -31.11
C LEU A 175 14.02 8.11 -32.42
N LEU A 176 12.98 7.26 -32.34
CA LEU A 176 12.31 6.71 -33.52
C LEU A 176 11.71 7.83 -34.39
N SER A 177 11.07 8.83 -33.77
CA SER A 177 10.49 9.95 -34.49
C SER A 177 11.58 10.78 -35.21
N LEU A 178 12.70 11.05 -34.55
CA LEU A 178 13.82 11.79 -35.16
C LEU A 178 14.45 11.02 -36.32
N ILE A 179 14.67 9.71 -36.17
CA ILE A 179 15.32 8.87 -37.19
C ILE A 179 14.44 8.73 -38.44
N PHE A 180 13.14 8.44 -38.26
CA PHE A 180 12.26 8.10 -39.38
C PHE A 180 11.44 9.28 -39.94
N MET A 181 11.26 10.34 -39.16
CA MET A 181 10.40 11.48 -39.54
C MET A 181 11.12 12.84 -39.51
N SER A 182 12.42 12.88 -39.17
CA SER A 182 13.23 14.11 -39.12
C SER A 182 12.64 15.22 -38.23
N GLY A 183 11.93 14.84 -37.16
CA GLY A 183 11.31 15.75 -36.19
C GLY A 183 10.77 14.98 -34.99
N ILE A 184 10.25 15.69 -33.97
CA ILE A 184 9.61 15.06 -32.82
C ILE A 184 8.09 15.12 -33.02
N TYR A 185 7.54 13.98 -33.40
CA TYR A 185 6.11 13.76 -33.58
C TYR A 185 5.62 12.75 -32.55
N GLY A 186 4.35 12.86 -32.15
CA GLY A 186 3.71 11.92 -31.22
C GLY A 186 4.06 12.08 -29.74
N VAL A 187 5.21 12.68 -29.40
CA VAL A 187 5.60 13.03 -28.04
C VAL A 187 5.65 14.55 -27.89
N ARG A 188 4.86 15.08 -26.97
CA ARG A 188 4.65 16.52 -26.77
C ARG A 188 4.32 16.81 -25.31
N GLU A 189 4.03 18.06 -24.97
CA GLU A 189 3.72 18.52 -23.61
C GLU A 189 2.61 17.71 -22.92
N GLY A 190 1.64 17.20 -23.69
CA GLY A 190 0.55 16.36 -23.20
C GLY A 190 1.00 15.01 -22.67
N THR A 191 2.12 14.46 -23.15
CA THR A 191 2.72 13.23 -22.59
C THR A 191 3.17 13.47 -21.15
N VAL A 192 3.85 14.59 -20.90
CA VAL A 192 4.29 14.97 -19.55
C VAL A 192 3.10 15.27 -18.65
N ILE A 193 2.11 16.02 -19.15
CA ILE A 193 0.89 16.33 -18.41
C ILE A 193 0.16 15.03 -18.02
N SER A 194 -0.03 14.09 -18.96
CA SER A 194 -0.71 12.82 -18.68
C SER A 194 0.04 11.97 -17.65
N ALA A 195 1.38 11.91 -17.71
CA ALA A 195 2.20 11.17 -16.75
C ALA A 195 2.06 11.72 -15.32
N LEU A 196 1.97 13.05 -15.17
CA LEU A 196 1.85 13.70 -13.86
C LEU A 196 0.43 13.70 -13.29
N VAL A 197 -0.58 13.80 -14.16
CA VAL A 197 -1.98 14.02 -13.76
C VAL A 197 -2.75 12.71 -13.52
N VAL A 198 -2.48 11.65 -14.30
CA VAL A 198 -3.25 10.40 -14.21
C VAL A 198 -3.14 9.74 -12.83
N GLY A 199 -1.93 9.67 -12.26
CA GLY A 199 -1.69 9.05 -10.95
C GLY A 199 -2.51 9.67 -9.80
N PRO A 200 -2.43 11.00 -9.56
CA PRO A 200 -3.27 11.68 -8.58
C PRO A 200 -4.77 11.48 -8.79
N ILE A 201 -5.25 11.47 -10.04
CA ILE A 201 -6.67 11.24 -10.33
C ILE A 201 -7.08 9.81 -9.96
N VAL A 202 -6.26 8.79 -10.24
CA VAL A 202 -6.53 7.41 -9.83
C VAL A 202 -6.77 7.34 -8.31
N HIS A 203 -5.92 8.01 -7.52
CA HIS A 203 -6.07 8.05 -6.07
C HIS A 203 -7.33 8.80 -5.63
N PHE A 204 -7.66 9.91 -6.29
CA PHE A 204 -8.88 10.67 -6.00
C PHE A 204 -10.17 9.87 -6.32
N VAL A 205 -10.17 9.12 -7.41
CA VAL A 205 -11.32 8.28 -7.83
C VAL A 205 -11.44 7.02 -6.96
N SER A 206 -10.36 6.61 -6.30
CA SER A 206 -10.26 5.38 -5.49
C SER A 206 -11.40 5.12 -4.48
N PRO A 207 -11.88 6.13 -3.72
CA PRO A 207 -12.96 5.95 -2.75
C PRO A 207 -14.34 5.74 -3.39
N TYR A 208 -14.57 6.25 -4.60
CA TYR A 208 -15.91 6.33 -5.17
C TYR A 208 -16.44 4.99 -5.70
N TYR A 209 -15.57 4.04 -6.03
CA TYR A 209 -15.96 2.72 -6.53
C TYR A 209 -16.00 1.63 -5.44
N GLN A 210 -16.00 2.02 -4.15
CA GLN A 210 -16.16 1.08 -3.03
C GLN A 210 -17.48 0.30 -3.06
N PHE A 211 -18.52 0.83 -3.72
CA PHE A 211 -19.77 0.09 -3.89
C PHE A 211 -19.59 -1.20 -4.70
N LEU A 212 -18.59 -1.25 -5.59
CA LEU A 212 -18.26 -2.45 -6.36
C LEU A 212 -17.69 -3.57 -5.50
N ASP A 213 -17.12 -3.28 -4.32
CA ASP A 213 -16.61 -4.31 -3.39
C ASP A 213 -17.70 -5.31 -3.00
N LYS A 214 -18.92 -4.83 -2.79
CA LYS A 214 -20.06 -5.68 -2.46
C LYS A 214 -20.45 -6.60 -3.62
N TRP A 215 -20.11 -6.24 -4.85
CA TRP A 215 -20.50 -6.96 -6.05
C TRP A 215 -19.45 -7.98 -6.50
N ILE A 216 -18.16 -7.65 -6.35
CA ILE A 216 -17.03 -8.47 -6.84
C ILE A 216 -16.39 -9.36 -5.78
N THR A 217 -16.61 -9.07 -4.49
CA THR A 217 -16.04 -9.82 -3.37
C THR A 217 -17.10 -10.71 -2.73
N ASP A 218 -16.75 -11.97 -2.50
CA ASP A 218 -17.63 -12.95 -1.87
C ASP A 218 -17.98 -12.50 -0.44
N SER A 219 -19.28 -12.36 -0.16
CA SER A 219 -19.79 -11.99 1.16
C SER A 219 -19.35 -12.97 2.25
N SER A 220 -19.09 -14.25 1.91
CA SER A 220 -18.61 -15.26 2.85
C SER A 220 -17.13 -15.08 3.26
N VAL A 221 -16.30 -14.50 2.39
CA VAL A 221 -14.90 -14.15 2.70
C VAL A 221 -14.86 -12.90 3.58
N ARG A 222 -15.74 -11.93 3.28
CA ARG A 222 -15.92 -10.73 4.10
C ARG A 222 -16.49 -11.06 5.49
N GLU A 223 -17.44 -12.01 5.57
CA GLU A 223 -17.96 -12.52 6.85
C GLU A 223 -16.92 -13.31 7.62
N LYS A 224 -16.08 -14.15 6.99
CA LYS A 224 -14.99 -14.83 7.69
C LYS A 224 -13.92 -13.86 8.21
N ALA A 225 -13.53 -12.86 7.42
CA ALA A 225 -12.58 -11.83 7.84
C ALA A 225 -13.16 -10.94 8.94
N ALA A 226 -14.44 -10.56 8.86
CA ALA A 226 -15.13 -9.77 9.88
C ALA A 226 -15.45 -10.58 11.15
N MET A 227 -15.79 -11.87 11.03
CA MET A 227 -15.97 -12.78 12.17
C MET A 227 -14.65 -13.01 12.90
N ALA A 228 -13.53 -13.15 12.18
CA ALA A 228 -12.19 -13.24 12.79
C ALA A 228 -11.80 -11.93 13.49
N GLN A 229 -12.14 -10.77 12.90
CA GLN A 229 -11.85 -9.44 13.45
C GLN A 229 -12.62 -9.06 14.73
N GLY A 230 -13.51 -9.92 15.24
CA GLY A 230 -14.29 -9.64 16.45
C GLY A 230 -14.30 -10.76 17.50
N GLN A 231 -13.66 -11.89 17.24
CA GLN A 231 -13.62 -13.01 18.20
C GLN A 231 -12.52 -12.86 19.25
N HIS A 232 -11.36 -12.32 18.85
CA HIS A 232 -10.20 -12.26 19.72
C HIS A 232 -10.16 -10.94 20.49
N ILE A 233 -9.77 -11.01 21.76
CA ILE A 233 -9.59 -9.84 22.61
C ILE A 233 -8.11 -9.51 22.68
N VAL A 234 -7.77 -8.27 22.35
CA VAL A 234 -6.38 -7.81 22.34
C VAL A 234 -6.16 -6.80 23.45
N ILE A 235 -5.13 -7.00 24.28
CA ILE A 235 -4.71 -6.04 25.29
C ILE A 235 -3.50 -5.28 24.75
N THR A 236 -3.61 -3.97 24.58
CA THR A 236 -2.45 -3.13 24.18
C THR A 236 -1.93 -2.39 25.40
N ILE A 237 -0.62 -2.44 25.64
CA ILE A 237 0.03 -1.76 26.77
C ILE A 237 1.00 -0.69 26.25
N ALA A 238 0.59 0.57 26.36
CA ALA A 238 1.47 1.73 26.27
C ALA A 238 2.02 2.05 27.68
N ARG A 239 3.24 2.62 27.76
CA ARG A 239 3.91 2.78 29.06
C ARG A 239 5.04 3.80 29.05
N GLU A 240 5.20 4.49 30.17
CA GLU A 240 6.42 5.20 30.52
C GLU A 240 7.57 4.22 30.82
N TYR A 241 8.80 4.68 30.63
CA TYR A 241 9.98 3.95 31.04
C TYR A 241 10.10 3.98 32.55
N GLY A 242 10.41 2.82 33.15
CA GLY A 242 10.42 2.67 34.60
C GLY A 242 9.05 2.44 35.24
N SER A 243 7.94 2.42 34.50
CA SER A 243 6.61 2.14 35.08
C SER A 243 6.30 0.65 35.25
N GLY A 244 7.17 -0.27 34.79
CA GLY A 244 6.89 -1.71 34.89
C GLY A 244 5.80 -2.22 33.94
N GLY A 245 5.36 -1.42 32.96
CA GLY A 245 4.31 -1.85 32.02
C GLY A 245 4.66 -3.10 31.18
N HIS A 246 5.94 -3.39 30.95
CA HIS A 246 6.35 -4.64 30.29
C HIS A 246 6.17 -5.85 31.21
N LEU A 247 6.59 -5.74 32.48
CA LEU A 247 6.38 -6.76 33.51
C LEU A 247 4.90 -7.04 33.74
N LEU A 248 4.06 -6.00 33.72
CA LEU A 248 2.61 -6.15 33.75
C LEU A 248 2.11 -7.03 32.59
N GLY A 249 2.64 -6.82 31.38
CA GLY A 249 2.34 -7.65 30.21
C GLY A 249 2.75 -9.11 30.39
N GLU A 250 3.93 -9.37 30.95
CA GLU A 250 4.39 -10.73 31.27
C GLU A 250 3.50 -11.41 32.34
N MET A 251 3.12 -10.67 33.38
CA MET A 251 2.22 -11.16 34.43
C MET A 251 0.85 -11.51 33.85
N LEU A 252 0.29 -10.63 33.02
CA LEU A 252 -0.99 -10.88 32.33
C LEU A 252 -0.90 -12.08 31.38
N SER A 253 0.22 -12.22 30.65
CA SER A 253 0.46 -13.36 29.76
C SER A 253 0.41 -14.68 30.53
N LYS A 254 1.07 -14.75 31.69
CA LYS A 254 1.04 -15.93 32.57
C LYS A 254 -0.34 -16.17 33.18
N GLU A 255 -1.02 -15.13 33.63
CA GLU A 255 -2.30 -15.25 34.33
C GLU A 255 -3.52 -15.52 33.43
N LEU A 256 -3.47 -15.09 32.17
CA LEU A 256 -4.54 -15.26 31.19
C LEU A 256 -4.24 -16.36 30.17
N GLY A 257 -2.99 -16.86 30.12
CA GLY A 257 -2.56 -17.83 29.10
C GLY A 257 -2.47 -17.23 27.69
N LEU A 258 -2.30 -15.91 27.58
CA LEU A 258 -2.22 -15.19 26.30
C LEU A 258 -0.76 -14.97 25.90
N LYS A 259 -0.48 -14.97 24.60
CA LYS A 259 0.87 -14.62 24.10
C LYS A 259 1.15 -13.13 24.27
N LEU A 260 2.38 -12.83 24.70
CA LEU A 260 2.92 -11.47 24.76
C LEU A 260 3.75 -11.19 23.51
N TYR A 261 3.44 -10.08 22.84
CA TYR A 261 4.19 -9.56 21.71
C TYR A 261 4.78 -8.20 22.07
N ASP A 262 6.09 -8.12 22.12
CA ASP A 262 6.83 -6.89 22.38
C ASP A 262 7.45 -6.32 21.10
N LYS A 263 8.26 -5.27 21.27
CA LYS A 263 8.95 -4.62 20.16
C LYS A 263 9.83 -5.61 19.38
N GLU A 264 10.60 -6.46 20.07
CA GLU A 264 11.59 -7.33 19.43
C GLU A 264 10.89 -8.41 18.60
N PHE A 265 9.83 -9.02 19.14
CA PHE A 265 9.07 -10.02 18.41
C PHE A 265 8.40 -9.44 17.16
N ILE A 266 7.78 -8.26 17.27
CA ILE A 266 7.07 -7.63 16.15
C ILE A 266 8.07 -7.21 15.07
N GLN A 267 9.25 -6.69 15.45
CA GLN A 267 10.30 -6.36 14.50
C GLN A 267 10.84 -7.60 13.80
N LEU A 268 11.12 -8.67 14.53
CA LEU A 268 11.59 -9.93 13.95
C LEU A 268 10.54 -10.54 13.01
N ALA A 269 9.25 -10.48 13.37
CA ALA A 269 8.17 -10.94 12.51
C ALA A 269 8.04 -10.09 11.23
N ALA A 270 8.17 -8.76 11.36
CA ALA A 270 8.17 -7.85 10.23
C ALA A 270 9.35 -8.14 9.28
N GLN A 271 10.56 -8.37 9.81
CA GLN A 271 11.75 -8.68 9.02
C GLN A 271 11.65 -10.07 8.33
N ARG A 272 11.17 -11.09 9.06
CA ARG A 272 11.03 -12.46 8.51
C ARG A 272 9.92 -12.61 7.48
N SER A 273 8.96 -11.68 7.44
CA SER A 273 7.90 -11.66 6.43
C SER A 273 8.39 -11.40 5.00
N GLY A 274 9.71 -11.23 4.80
CA GLY A 274 10.35 -11.10 3.48
C GLY A 274 10.54 -9.65 3.04
N MET A 275 10.46 -8.70 3.97
CA MET A 275 10.78 -7.28 3.70
C MET A 275 12.24 -7.04 4.06
N ASP A 276 13.08 -7.18 3.04
CA ASP A 276 14.55 -7.20 3.07
C ASP A 276 15.15 -6.04 3.90
N GLU A 277 15.91 -6.37 4.95
CA GLU A 277 16.62 -5.39 5.81
C GLU A 277 17.59 -4.50 5.00
N GLN A 278 17.98 -4.92 3.80
CA GLN A 278 18.87 -4.14 2.92
C GLN A 278 18.17 -2.97 2.21
N TYR A 279 16.83 -2.91 2.22
CA TYR A 279 16.05 -1.77 1.74
C TYR A 279 15.94 -0.64 2.80
N ILE A 280 16.23 -0.96 4.07
CA ILE A 280 16.09 -0.09 5.26
C ILE A 280 17.22 0.97 5.35
N VAL A 281 18.17 1.00 4.40
CA VAL A 281 19.36 1.88 4.52
C VAL A 281 19.55 2.81 3.31
N LYS A 282 18.73 2.71 2.25
CA LYS A 282 18.89 3.50 1.02
C LYS A 282 17.59 4.11 0.50
N ASN A 283 16.97 4.99 1.27
CA ASN A 283 16.17 6.12 0.74
C ASN A 283 15.63 6.96 1.89
N GLU A 284 16.27 8.11 2.15
CA GLU A 284 15.75 9.12 3.07
C GLU A 284 14.89 10.11 2.28
N GLN A 285 13.56 10.04 2.41
CA GLN A 285 12.69 11.22 2.35
C GLN A 285 11.46 11.02 3.27
N SER A 286 11.16 12.04 4.06
CA SER A 286 10.11 12.05 5.09
C SER A 286 8.71 12.29 4.51
N ILE A 287 7.72 11.52 4.97
CA ILE A 287 6.31 11.79 4.70
C ILE A 287 5.71 12.74 5.77
N PRO A 288 4.86 13.73 5.40
CA PRO A 288 4.02 14.44 6.36
C PRO A 288 2.97 13.52 7.01
N SER A 289 2.87 13.55 8.34
CA SER A 289 2.05 12.67 9.22
C SER A 289 0.58 12.41 8.84
N PHE A 290 -0.01 13.22 7.95
CA PHE A 290 -1.35 13.04 7.41
C PHE A 290 -1.47 11.83 6.46
N TRP A 291 -0.43 11.49 5.68
CA TRP A 291 -0.47 10.41 4.68
C TRP A 291 -0.35 9.01 5.31
N LEU A 292 0.36 8.88 6.43
CA LEU A 292 0.43 7.67 7.25
C LEU A 292 -0.95 7.28 7.83
N LYS A 293 -1.75 8.27 8.23
CA LYS A 293 -3.13 8.05 8.70
C LYS A 293 -4.02 7.43 7.61
N CYS A 294 -3.82 7.79 6.35
CA CYS A 294 -4.57 7.23 5.22
C CYS A 294 -4.22 5.76 4.94
N ILE A 295 -2.98 5.36 5.19
CA ILE A 295 -2.49 3.98 5.02
C ILE A 295 -3.05 3.07 6.12
N LEU A 296 -3.06 3.54 7.38
CA LEU A 296 -3.55 2.76 8.52
C LEU A 296 -5.09 2.64 8.57
N SER A 297 -5.82 3.53 7.90
CA SER A 297 -7.29 3.58 7.97
C SER A 297 -8.01 2.59 7.05
N LYS A 298 -7.32 1.73 6.28
CA LYS A 298 -7.97 0.83 5.31
C LYS A 298 -7.33 -0.57 5.25
N ASN A 299 -8.13 -1.60 5.53
CA ASN A 299 -7.87 -3.02 5.20
C ASN A 299 -7.91 -3.28 3.67
N SER A 300 -7.12 -2.55 2.89
CA SER A 300 -6.96 -2.85 1.47
C SER A 300 -5.77 -3.78 1.27
N GLU A 301 -6.06 -5.00 0.82
CA GLU A 301 -5.13 -6.04 0.35
C GLU A 301 -4.33 -5.57 -0.88
N ARG A 302 -3.48 -4.55 -0.73
CA ARG A 302 -2.55 -4.10 -1.79
C ARG A 302 -1.10 -4.22 -1.31
N PRO A 303 -0.18 -4.71 -2.17
CA PRO A 303 1.25 -4.47 -1.99
C PRO A 303 1.48 -2.95 -2.09
N LEU A 304 2.15 -2.38 -1.10
CA LEU A 304 2.35 -0.96 -0.94
C LEU A 304 3.81 -0.66 -1.27
N GLU A 305 4.11 -0.10 -2.43
CA GLU A 305 5.49 0.28 -2.78
C GLU A 305 5.61 1.75 -3.14
N SER A 306 6.67 2.34 -2.59
CA SER A 306 7.31 3.63 -2.87
C SER A 306 6.65 4.91 -2.33
N SER A 307 7.13 5.34 -1.15
CA SER A 307 7.25 6.75 -0.68
C SER A 307 7.69 6.86 0.80
N LEU A 308 8.00 5.75 1.46
CA LEU A 308 8.18 5.68 2.92
C LEU A 308 9.68 5.73 3.28
N SER A 309 10.06 6.53 4.28
CA SER A 309 11.36 6.39 4.95
C SER A 309 11.51 4.95 5.45
N SER A 310 12.75 4.47 5.62
CA SER A 310 13.01 3.12 6.16
C SER A 310 12.31 2.88 7.51
N ASP A 311 12.19 3.91 8.35
CA ASP A 311 11.42 3.87 9.59
C ASP A 311 9.90 3.81 9.34
N ASP A 312 9.39 4.49 8.30
CA ASP A 312 7.98 4.46 7.94
C ASP A 312 7.57 3.10 7.34
N VAL A 313 8.43 2.49 6.52
CA VAL A 313 8.25 1.11 6.01
C VAL A 313 8.19 0.14 7.18
N LEU A 314 9.14 0.26 8.12
CA LEU A 314 9.16 -0.56 9.32
C LEU A 314 7.86 -0.39 10.10
N PHE A 315 7.40 0.84 10.33
CA PHE A 315 6.16 1.09 11.07
C PHE A 315 4.90 0.53 10.36
N VAL A 316 4.80 0.67 9.03
CA VAL A 316 3.70 0.07 8.24
C VAL A 316 3.74 -1.46 8.33
N SER A 317 4.93 -2.04 8.34
CA SER A 317 5.15 -3.48 8.49
C SER A 317 4.75 -3.96 9.88
N GLU A 318 5.24 -3.29 10.94
CA GLU A 318 4.86 -3.54 12.33
C GLU A 318 3.33 -3.45 12.50
N SER A 319 2.69 -2.47 11.86
CA SER A 319 1.23 -2.27 11.92
C SER A 319 0.44 -3.41 11.28
N LYS A 320 0.89 -3.92 10.12
CA LYS A 320 0.27 -5.10 9.47
C LYS A 320 0.40 -6.34 10.37
N ILE A 321 1.59 -6.58 10.92
CA ILE A 321 1.81 -7.69 11.85
C ILE A 321 0.89 -7.59 13.07
N ILE A 322 0.74 -6.39 13.65
CA ILE A 322 -0.19 -6.16 14.78
C ILE A 322 -1.64 -6.53 14.41
N GLN A 323 -2.11 -6.13 13.22
CA GLN A 323 -3.45 -6.47 12.73
C GLN A 323 -3.62 -7.97 12.46
N GLU A 324 -2.61 -8.64 11.91
CA GLU A 324 -2.60 -10.08 11.68
C GLU A 324 -2.64 -10.87 12.99
N LEU A 325 -1.84 -10.46 13.98
CA LEU A 325 -1.84 -11.07 15.31
C LEU A 325 -3.20 -10.93 15.99
N ALA A 326 -3.80 -9.72 15.93
CA ALA A 326 -5.14 -9.46 16.46
C ALA A 326 -6.21 -10.33 15.79
N ALA A 327 -6.13 -10.55 14.48
CA ALA A 327 -7.08 -11.38 13.75
C ALA A 327 -6.88 -12.89 13.97
N LYS A 328 -5.71 -13.30 14.47
CA LYS A 328 -5.32 -14.71 14.62
C LYS A 328 -5.61 -15.28 16.00
N GLU A 329 -5.33 -14.53 17.06
CA GLU A 329 -5.49 -15.00 18.44
C GLU A 329 -5.62 -13.85 19.45
N SER A 330 -6.28 -14.13 20.58
CA SER A 330 -6.28 -13.21 21.72
C SER A 330 -4.85 -13.07 22.24
N CYS A 331 -4.37 -11.83 22.41
CA CYS A 331 -2.97 -11.58 22.72
C CYS A 331 -2.75 -10.25 23.45
N ILE A 332 -1.52 -10.07 23.95
CA ILE A 332 -1.07 -8.86 24.63
C ILE A 332 0.04 -8.23 23.80
N ILE A 333 -0.10 -6.94 23.46
CA ILE A 333 0.86 -6.21 22.62
C ILE A 333 1.42 -5.02 23.39
N VAL A 334 2.75 -4.93 23.52
CA VAL A 334 3.42 -3.88 24.30
C VAL A 334 4.05 -2.81 23.39
N GLY A 335 3.38 -1.67 23.27
CA GLY A 335 3.86 -0.51 22.52
C GLY A 335 3.56 -0.52 21.04
N ARG A 336 4.51 -0.01 20.23
CA ARG A 336 4.44 0.06 18.74
C ARG A 336 3.18 0.76 18.21
N CYS A 337 2.67 1.73 18.98
CA CYS A 337 1.41 2.42 18.71
C CYS A 337 0.22 1.45 18.50
N ALA A 338 0.25 0.25 19.09
CA ALA A 338 -0.78 -0.78 18.89
C ALA A 338 -2.18 -0.28 19.30
N ASP A 339 -2.26 0.60 20.30
CA ASP A 339 -3.49 1.27 20.72
C ASP A 339 -4.12 2.11 19.60
N PHE A 340 -3.30 2.74 18.77
CA PHE A 340 -3.73 3.50 17.60
C PHE A 340 -3.97 2.60 16.39
N VAL A 341 -3.09 1.64 16.13
CA VAL A 341 -3.20 0.69 15.00
C VAL A 341 -4.49 -0.13 15.09
N LEU A 342 -4.89 -0.50 16.31
CA LEU A 342 -6.10 -1.28 16.59
C LEU A 342 -7.28 -0.39 17.04
N LYS A 343 -7.27 0.92 16.79
CA LYS A 343 -8.33 1.84 17.27
C LYS A 343 -9.74 1.46 16.83
N ASP A 344 -9.86 0.87 15.64
CA ASP A 344 -11.13 0.45 15.02
C ASP A 344 -11.42 -1.04 15.26
N TYR A 345 -10.57 -1.74 16.02
CA TYR A 345 -10.73 -3.15 16.34
C TYR A 345 -11.80 -3.34 17.43
N PRO A 346 -12.85 -4.17 17.22
CA PRO A 346 -14.01 -4.27 18.10
C PRO A 346 -13.70 -4.60 19.58
N LYS A 347 -12.78 -5.53 19.82
CA LYS A 347 -12.47 -6.05 21.17
C LYS A 347 -11.03 -5.74 21.57
N VAL A 348 -10.68 -4.46 21.67
CA VAL A 348 -9.36 -4.01 22.13
C VAL A 348 -9.44 -3.34 23.51
N LEU A 349 -8.60 -3.77 24.45
CA LEU A 349 -8.41 -3.15 25.76
C LEU A 349 -7.11 -2.36 25.76
N LYS A 350 -7.21 -1.02 25.76
CA LYS A 350 -6.08 -0.09 25.69
C LYS A 350 -5.65 0.37 27.07
N VAL A 351 -4.46 -0.05 27.51
CA VAL A 351 -3.90 0.23 28.84
C VAL A 351 -2.68 1.14 28.72
N PHE A 352 -2.59 2.16 29.57
CA PHE A 352 -1.42 3.02 29.72
C PHE A 352 -0.83 2.93 31.13
N CYS A 353 0.44 2.54 31.25
CA CYS A 353 1.13 2.44 32.55
C CYS A 353 2.10 3.61 32.77
N TYR A 354 1.91 4.36 33.84
CA TYR A 354 2.74 5.50 34.22
C TYR A 354 3.14 5.41 35.69
N SER A 355 4.13 6.20 36.12
CA SER A 355 4.56 6.25 37.52
C SER A 355 5.19 7.59 37.85
N ASP A 356 5.23 7.94 39.13
CA ASP A 356 6.06 9.07 39.56
C ASP A 356 7.57 8.78 39.33
N VAL A 357 8.35 9.86 39.22
CA VAL A 357 9.79 9.77 38.88
C VAL A 357 10.57 8.97 39.91
N ALA A 358 10.26 9.10 41.20
CA ALA A 358 10.99 8.40 42.26
C ALA A 358 10.77 6.88 42.16
N SER A 359 9.52 6.46 41.97
CA SER A 359 9.17 5.05 41.74
C SER A 359 9.79 4.51 40.45
N ALA A 360 9.78 5.29 39.36
CA ALA A 360 10.42 4.91 38.10
C ALA A 360 11.93 4.70 38.25
N VAL A 361 12.62 5.61 38.95
CA VAL A 361 14.05 5.52 39.23
C VAL A 361 14.37 4.30 40.08
N ASN A 362 13.64 4.07 41.17
CA ASN A 362 13.87 2.90 42.02
C ASN A 362 13.73 1.60 41.23
N ARG A 363 12.68 1.49 40.39
CA ARG A 363 12.48 0.33 39.51
C ARG A 363 13.60 0.16 38.48
N CYS A 364 14.03 1.25 37.85
CA CYS A 364 15.15 1.21 36.90
C CYS A 364 16.45 0.72 37.55
N VAL A 365 16.69 1.09 38.81
CA VAL A 365 17.88 0.67 39.56
C VAL A 365 17.77 -0.80 40.00
N GLU A 366 16.69 -1.14 40.67
CA GLU A 366 16.52 -2.44 41.33
C GLU A 366 16.22 -3.57 40.34
N GLU A 367 15.37 -3.31 39.35
CA GLU A 367 14.88 -4.35 38.45
C GLU A 367 15.61 -4.33 37.09
N TYR A 368 16.00 -3.16 36.59
CA TYR A 368 16.64 -3.03 35.28
C TYR A 368 18.17 -2.91 35.34
N GLY A 369 18.74 -2.80 36.56
CA GLY A 369 20.19 -2.74 36.78
C GLY A 369 20.85 -1.45 36.28
N ILE A 370 20.09 -0.36 36.13
CA ILE A 370 20.62 0.94 35.69
C ILE A 370 21.28 1.63 36.87
N ALA A 371 22.49 2.17 36.69
CA ALA A 371 23.15 2.98 37.71
C ALA A 371 22.26 4.17 38.12
N ARG A 372 22.09 4.41 39.43
CA ARG A 372 21.17 5.42 39.98
C ARG A 372 21.38 6.82 39.39
N GLU A 373 22.64 7.18 39.15
CA GLU A 373 23.05 8.45 38.55
C GLU A 373 22.55 8.62 37.10
N ASN A 374 22.38 7.51 36.37
CA ASN A 374 21.96 7.50 34.97
C ASN A 374 20.45 7.27 34.79
N ALA A 375 19.76 6.78 35.82
CA ALA A 375 18.36 6.33 35.73
C ALA A 375 17.41 7.45 35.26
N GLU A 376 17.48 8.64 35.84
CA GLU A 376 16.62 9.77 35.44
C GLU A 376 16.87 10.21 34.00
N ALA A 377 18.14 10.29 33.59
CA ALA A 377 18.52 10.68 32.24
C ALA A 377 17.98 9.69 31.21
N GLU A 378 18.08 8.40 31.51
CA GLU A 378 17.58 7.32 30.65
C GLU A 378 16.04 7.33 30.56
N ILE A 379 15.34 7.51 31.69
CA ILE A 379 13.87 7.66 31.71
C ILE A 379 13.43 8.82 30.81
N LYS A 380 14.05 10.00 30.95
CA LYS A 380 13.73 11.18 30.13
C LYS A 380 13.99 10.91 28.65
N ARG A 381 15.14 10.30 28.31
CA ARG A 381 15.52 9.96 26.94
C ARG A 381 14.53 9.00 26.29
N VAL A 382 14.20 7.89 26.95
CA VAL A 382 13.30 6.87 26.40
C VAL A 382 11.86 7.40 26.30
N ASN A 383 11.36 8.11 27.29
CA ASN A 383 10.01 8.69 27.24
C ASN A 383 9.90 9.74 26.14
N ARG A 384 10.90 10.62 26.00
CA ARG A 384 10.95 11.58 24.89
C ARG A 384 10.90 10.87 23.54
N ASN A 385 11.68 9.80 23.36
CA ASN A 385 11.66 9.03 22.11
C ASN A 385 10.30 8.36 21.85
N ARG A 386 9.62 7.86 22.88
CA ARG A 386 8.27 7.28 22.76
C ARG A 386 7.23 8.33 22.38
N VAL A 387 7.29 9.52 22.98
CA VAL A 387 6.42 10.65 22.63
C VAL A 387 6.61 11.04 21.17
N HIS A 388 7.85 11.32 20.75
CA HIS A 388 8.15 11.71 19.36
C HIS A 388 7.69 10.66 18.35
N HIS A 389 7.97 9.39 18.61
CA HIS A 389 7.54 8.29 17.75
C HIS A 389 6.01 8.21 17.66
N TYR A 390 5.31 8.28 18.79
CA TYR A 390 3.85 8.22 18.80
C TYR A 390 3.22 9.43 18.10
N GLU A 391 3.66 10.65 18.41
CA GLU A 391 3.13 11.87 17.82
C GLU A 391 3.41 11.95 16.31
N TYR A 392 4.60 11.52 15.87
CA TYR A 392 4.95 11.47 14.46
C TYR A 392 4.01 10.55 13.66
N TYR A 393 3.78 9.31 14.13
CA TYR A 393 3.01 8.31 13.39
C TYR A 393 1.49 8.44 13.56
N THR A 394 1.03 8.88 14.74
CA THR A 394 -0.40 8.94 15.07
C THR A 394 -0.96 10.36 14.94
N GLY A 395 -0.12 11.39 14.95
CA GLY A 395 -0.53 12.79 15.08
C GLY A 395 -1.36 13.06 16.34
N MET A 396 -1.27 12.20 17.35
CA MET A 396 -2.00 12.26 18.61
C MET A 396 -1.02 12.39 19.77
N LYS A 397 -1.46 12.99 20.88
CA LYS A 397 -0.64 13.15 22.08
C LYS A 397 -0.52 11.82 22.83
N TRP A 398 0.71 11.42 23.12
CA TRP A 398 0.98 10.20 23.90
C TRP A 398 0.60 10.41 25.37
N GLY A 399 -0.08 9.42 25.97
CA GLY A 399 -0.57 9.50 27.34
C GLY A 399 -1.85 10.36 27.52
N GLU A 400 -2.50 10.78 26.44
CA GLU A 400 -3.81 11.43 26.50
C GLU A 400 -4.90 10.44 26.97
N PRO A 401 -5.63 10.71 28.07
CA PRO A 401 -6.59 9.77 28.64
C PRO A 401 -7.66 9.27 27.67
N HIS A 402 -8.11 10.11 26.74
CA HIS A 402 -9.16 9.76 25.76
C HIS A 402 -8.75 8.64 24.80
N HIS A 403 -7.46 8.29 24.68
CA HIS A 403 -6.99 7.23 23.80
C HIS A 403 -6.97 5.85 24.47
N TYR A 404 -7.06 5.80 25.81
CA TYR A 404 -6.91 4.59 26.61
C TYR A 404 -8.18 4.26 27.39
N ASN A 405 -8.43 2.98 27.61
CA ASN A 405 -9.53 2.52 28.46
C ASN A 405 -9.12 2.53 29.95
N LEU A 406 -7.86 2.22 30.24
CA LEU A 406 -7.29 2.20 31.59
C LEU A 406 -5.96 2.93 31.63
N MET A 407 -5.82 3.85 32.59
CA MET A 407 -4.53 4.46 32.93
C MET A 407 -4.15 4.04 34.35
N LEU A 408 -2.99 3.39 34.50
CA LEU A 408 -2.56 2.78 35.75
C LEU A 408 -1.29 3.46 36.27
N ASN A 409 -1.39 4.04 37.46
CA ASN A 409 -0.22 4.54 38.19
C ASN A 409 0.43 3.38 38.95
N THR A 410 1.45 2.78 38.35
CA THR A 410 2.21 1.65 38.91
C THR A 410 3.35 2.08 39.83
N GLY A 411 3.45 3.37 40.15
CA GLY A 411 4.27 3.86 41.27
C GLY A 411 3.55 3.66 42.60
N THR A 412 2.24 3.91 42.63
CA THR A 412 1.40 3.76 43.83
C THR A 412 0.66 2.43 43.91
N ILE A 413 0.31 1.85 42.76
CA ILE A 413 -0.39 0.55 42.66
C ILE A 413 0.64 -0.51 42.32
N ASP A 414 0.75 -1.56 43.13
CA ASP A 414 1.66 -2.65 42.83
C ASP A 414 1.24 -3.41 41.56
N LEU A 415 2.21 -4.02 40.88
CA LEU A 415 1.97 -4.69 39.60
C LEU A 415 0.98 -5.86 39.69
N LYS A 416 0.86 -6.52 40.86
CA LYS A 416 -0.08 -7.62 41.05
C LYS A 416 -1.51 -7.09 41.12
N THR A 417 -1.76 -6.01 41.85
CA THR A 417 -3.05 -5.32 41.86
C THR A 417 -3.39 -4.77 40.47
N ALA A 418 -2.44 -4.15 39.79
CA ALA A 418 -2.62 -3.68 38.41
C ALA A 418 -2.99 -4.84 37.44
N CYS A 419 -2.33 -6.00 37.58
CA CYS A 419 -2.64 -7.20 36.81
C CYS A 419 -4.08 -7.66 37.04
N GLN A 420 -4.54 -7.72 38.29
CA GLN A 420 -5.91 -8.11 38.61
C GLN A 420 -6.95 -7.13 38.06
N LEU A 421 -6.67 -5.83 38.08
CA LEU A 421 -7.57 -4.82 37.49
C LEU A 421 -7.73 -5.03 35.97
N VAL A 422 -6.62 -5.16 35.24
CA VAL A 422 -6.66 -5.39 33.78
C VAL A 422 -7.33 -6.72 33.45
N LYS A 423 -7.02 -7.77 34.21
CA LYS A 423 -7.65 -9.09 34.08
C LYS A 423 -9.16 -9.04 34.32
N GLY A 424 -9.62 -8.31 35.32
CA GLY A 424 -11.05 -8.13 35.60
C GLY A 424 -11.79 -7.47 34.43
N VAL A 425 -11.20 -6.44 33.83
CA VAL A 425 -11.77 -5.78 32.64
C VAL A 425 -11.75 -6.70 31.42
N TYR A 426 -10.65 -7.43 31.20
CA TYR A 426 -10.53 -8.42 30.13
C TYR A 426 -11.63 -9.50 30.22
N GLN A 427 -11.85 -10.07 31.40
CA GLN A 427 -12.90 -11.07 31.62
C GLN A 427 -14.32 -10.51 31.44
N GLY A 428 -14.52 -9.22 31.71
CA GLY A 428 -15.77 -8.52 31.39
C GLY A 428 -16.02 -8.47 29.88
N LEU A 429 -14.99 -8.20 29.08
CA LEU A 429 -15.05 -8.17 27.61
C LEU A 429 -15.22 -9.57 26.98
N GLU A 430 -14.79 -10.64 27.65
CA GLU A 430 -15.07 -12.03 27.21
C GLU A 430 -16.54 -12.41 27.34
N LYS A 431 -17.23 -11.86 28.34
CA LYS A 431 -18.63 -12.18 28.64
C LYS A 431 -19.64 -11.32 27.87
N ALA A 432 -19.19 -10.21 27.28
CA ALA A 432 -19.98 -9.29 26.45
C ALA A 432 -19.86 -9.63 24.95
#